data_AF-A0A0C3D3T9-F1
#
_entry.id   AF-A0A0C3D3T9-F1
#
_cell.length_a   1.000
_cell.length_b   1.000
_cell.length_c   1.000
_cell.angle_alpha   90.00
_cell.angle_beta   90.00
_cell.angle_gamma   90.00
#
_symmetry.space_group_name_H-M   'P 1'
#
loop_
_entity.id
_entity.type
_entity.pdbx_description
1 polymer ?
#
loop_
_entity_poly.entity_id
_entity_poly.type
_entity_poly.pdbx_seq_one_letter_code
_entity_poly.pdbx_strand_id
1 'polypeptide(L)'
;MRLTSVRRTPRQNLTGFDPKAFAASSGSPAKDPWARAEAWRYTGPFTRWNRFKGSFPGLGIATVAFAVYCGYEYLFLNEDHHGDGHGDGHH
;
A
#
# COMPACT_ATOMS: atom_id res chain seq x y z
N MET A 1 -14.40 -37.56 -16.47
CA MET A 1 -13.06 -37.08 -16.86
C MET A 1 -12.14 -37.13 -15.64
N ARG A 2 -11.06 -37.92 -15.64
CA ARG A 2 -10.11 -38.03 -14.52
C ARG A 2 -8.90 -37.15 -14.81
N LEU A 3 -8.70 -36.09 -14.01
CA LEU A 3 -7.48 -35.29 -14.03
C LEU A 3 -6.39 -36.02 -13.25
N THR A 4 -5.48 -36.67 -13.96
CA THR A 4 -4.25 -37.23 -13.39
C THR A 4 -3.30 -36.08 -13.05
N SER A 5 -3.32 -35.63 -11.80
CA SER A 5 -2.34 -34.70 -11.26
C SER A 5 -0.98 -35.38 -11.16
N VAL A 6 -0.11 -35.14 -12.15
CA VAL A 6 1.30 -35.57 -12.12
C VAL A 6 2.00 -34.81 -10.99
N ARG A 7 2.19 -35.46 -9.83
CA ARG A 7 3.08 -34.95 -8.77
C ARG A 7 4.51 -34.99 -9.29
N ARG A 8 5.03 -33.85 -9.74
CA ARG A 8 6.46 -33.71 -10.06
C ARG A 8 7.26 -33.80 -8.76
N THR A 9 8.21 -34.72 -8.71
CA THR A 9 9.20 -34.80 -7.62
C THR A 9 9.93 -33.44 -7.52
N PRO A 10 10.14 -32.90 -6.32
CA PRO A 10 10.92 -31.67 -6.17
C PRO A 10 12.31 -31.88 -6.79
N ARG A 11 12.68 -31.00 -7.73
CA ARG A 11 14.02 -31.02 -8.34
C ARG A 11 15.06 -30.81 -7.24
N GLN A 12 16.07 -31.67 -7.20
CA GLN A 12 17.23 -31.51 -6.32
C GLN A 12 17.86 -30.15 -6.62
N ASN A 13 18.10 -29.33 -5.60
CA ASN A 13 18.66 -28.01 -5.83
C ASN A 13 20.15 -28.12 -6.19
N LEU A 14 20.50 -27.75 -7.44
CA LEU A 14 21.87 -27.75 -7.94
C LEU A 14 22.80 -26.78 -7.20
N THR A 15 22.25 -25.72 -6.60
CA THR A 15 23.05 -24.71 -5.90
C THR A 15 23.25 -25.03 -4.42
N GLY A 16 22.63 -26.10 -3.90
CA GLY A 16 22.68 -26.46 -2.47
C GLY A 16 21.97 -25.46 -1.54
N PHE A 17 21.39 -24.38 -2.07
CA PHE A 17 20.68 -23.36 -1.29
C PHE A 17 19.26 -23.84 -0.91
N ASP A 18 18.99 -24.18 0.34
CA ASP A 18 17.63 -24.52 0.74
C ASP A 18 16.87 -23.27 1.27
N PRO A 19 15.85 -22.76 0.54
CA PRO A 19 15.09 -21.60 0.99
C PRO A 19 14.33 -21.85 2.29
N LYS A 20 13.92 -23.10 2.56
CA LYS A 20 13.21 -23.45 3.80
C LYS A 20 14.14 -23.44 4.99
N ALA A 21 15.35 -23.99 4.83
CA ALA A 21 16.39 -23.93 5.85
C ALA A 21 16.80 -22.48 6.14
N PHE A 22 16.95 -21.64 5.11
CA PHE A 22 17.20 -20.21 5.27
C PHE A 22 16.05 -19.51 6.01
N ALA A 23 14.80 -19.74 5.62
CA ALA A 23 13.65 -19.15 6.31
C ALA A 23 13.62 -19.52 7.80
N ALA A 24 13.93 -20.79 8.13
CA ALA A 24 14.00 -21.27 9.50
C ALA A 24 15.13 -20.61 10.33
N SER A 25 16.25 -20.25 9.70
CA SER A 25 17.40 -19.60 10.38
C SER A 25 17.40 -18.08 10.33
N SER A 26 16.60 -17.46 9.44
CA SER A 26 16.56 -16.01 9.21
C SER A 26 15.87 -15.19 10.30
N GLY A 27 15.22 -15.85 11.27
CA GLY A 27 14.52 -15.18 12.37
C GLY A 27 15.47 -14.60 13.43
N SER A 28 14.99 -13.61 14.19
CA SER A 28 15.71 -13.20 15.40
C SER A 28 15.72 -14.34 16.43
N PRO A 29 16.88 -14.64 17.05
CA PRO A 29 16.96 -15.66 18.07
C PRO A 29 16.12 -15.25 19.29
N ALA A 30 15.49 -16.22 19.96
CA ALA A 30 14.56 -15.97 21.06
C ALA A 30 15.18 -15.25 22.27
N LYS A 31 16.51 -15.29 22.41
CA LYS A 31 17.29 -14.62 23.46
C LYS A 31 18.53 -13.96 22.86
N ASP A 32 18.32 -12.91 22.09
CA ASP A 32 19.41 -12.09 21.58
C ASP A 32 20.05 -11.26 22.72
N PRO A 33 21.35 -11.45 23.04
CA PRO A 33 22.05 -10.64 24.06
C PRO A 33 22.14 -9.16 23.69
N TRP A 34 22.00 -8.81 22.40
CA TRP A 34 22.07 -7.44 21.91
C TRP A 34 20.71 -6.75 21.80
N ALA A 35 19.61 -7.44 22.10
CA ALA A 35 18.25 -6.90 21.96
C ALA A 35 18.08 -5.53 22.64
N ARG A 36 18.66 -5.35 23.83
CA ARG A 36 18.63 -4.07 24.55
C ARG A 36 19.46 -2.99 23.88
N ALA A 37 20.60 -3.35 23.31
CA ALA A 37 21.48 -2.43 22.59
C ALA A 37 20.88 -1.99 21.25
N GLU A 38 20.08 -2.85 20.60
CA GLU A 38 19.42 -2.56 19.32
C GLU A 38 18.03 -1.90 19.48
N ALA A 39 17.47 -1.91 20.70
CA ALA A 39 16.13 -1.40 20.97
C ALA A 39 15.91 0.05 20.49
N TRP A 40 16.89 0.93 20.68
CA TRP A 40 16.76 2.35 20.33
C TRP A 40 16.40 2.59 18.85
N ARG A 41 16.81 1.69 17.94
CA ARG A 41 16.55 1.79 16.50
C ARG A 41 15.08 1.65 16.13
N TYR A 42 14.29 1.02 16.99
CA TYR A 42 12.90 0.65 16.73
C TYR A 42 11.92 1.22 17.76
N THR A 43 12.41 1.96 18.76
CA THR A 43 11.59 2.61 19.79
C THR A 43 11.47 4.13 19.58
N GLY A 44 10.50 4.75 20.26
CA GLY A 44 10.31 6.20 20.25
C GLY A 44 10.00 6.78 18.86
N PRO A 45 10.78 7.77 18.36
CA PRO A 45 10.53 8.38 17.06
C PRO A 45 10.73 7.42 15.87
N PHE A 46 11.45 6.32 16.05
CA PHE A 46 11.79 5.39 14.98
C PHE A 46 10.89 4.15 14.88
N THR A 47 9.76 4.13 15.60
CA THR A 47 8.76 3.06 15.48
C THR A 47 8.21 2.96 14.06
N ARG A 48 7.71 1.79 13.67
CA ARG A 48 7.11 1.57 12.33
C ARG A 48 6.04 2.62 12.03
N TRP A 49 5.18 2.92 13.00
CA TRP A 49 4.13 3.92 12.86
C TRP A 49 4.67 5.33 12.62
N ASN A 50 5.66 5.76 13.42
CA ASN A 50 6.19 7.11 13.30
C ASN A 50 6.93 7.36 11.98
N ARG A 51 7.48 6.31 11.36
CA ARG A 51 8.06 6.38 10.00
C ARG A 51 7.00 6.70 8.94
N PHE A 52 5.77 6.20 9.10
CA PHE A 52 4.68 6.40 8.14
C PHE A 52 3.76 7.59 8.46
N LYS A 53 3.74 8.07 9.70
CA LYS A 53 2.90 9.20 10.13
C LYS A 53 3.10 10.46 9.26
N GLY A 54 4.31 10.64 8.71
CA GLY A 54 4.66 11.77 7.85
C GLY A 54 4.62 11.48 6.35
N SER A 55 4.11 10.32 5.90
CA SER A 55 4.18 9.94 4.48
C SER A 55 3.28 10.78 3.57
N PHE A 56 2.21 11.38 4.11
CA PHE A 56 1.28 12.22 3.35
C PHE A 56 1.05 13.56 4.04
N PRO A 57 2.06 14.45 4.07
CA PRO A 57 1.89 15.77 4.65
C PRO A 57 0.86 16.53 3.80
N GLY A 58 -0.17 17.06 4.45
CA GLY A 58 -1.19 17.88 3.79
C GLY A 58 -2.35 17.15 3.12
N LEU A 59 -2.38 15.80 3.12
CA LEU A 59 -3.54 15.05 2.58
C LEU A 59 -4.85 15.46 3.25
N GLY A 60 -4.85 15.65 4.57
CA GLY A 60 -6.05 16.11 5.28
C GLY A 60 -6.55 17.49 4.79
N ILE A 61 -5.65 18.44 4.60
CA ILE A 61 -5.99 19.79 4.13
C ILE A 61 -6.47 19.73 2.68
N ALA A 62 -5.79 18.97 1.83
CA ALA A 62 -6.16 18.80 0.43
C ALA A 62 -7.56 18.17 0.30
N THR A 63 -7.85 17.11 1.06
CA THR A 63 -9.16 16.46 1.05
C THR A 63 -10.26 17.41 1.51
N VAL A 64 -10.02 18.23 2.54
CA VAL A 64 -10.98 19.24 3.00
C VAL A 64 -11.21 20.30 1.93
N ALA A 65 -10.15 20.87 1.36
CA ALA A 65 -10.27 21.89 0.30
C ALA A 65 -11.00 21.33 -0.93
N PHE A 66 -10.68 20.10 -1.33
CA PHE A 66 -11.35 19.40 -2.42
C PHE A 66 -12.84 19.19 -2.14
N ALA A 67 -13.20 18.72 -0.96
CA ALA A 67 -14.60 18.54 -0.57
C ALA A 67 -15.38 19.86 -0.55
N VAL A 68 -14.76 20.94 -0.06
CA VAL A 68 -15.35 22.29 -0.10
C VAL A 68 -15.58 22.74 -1.54
N TYR A 69 -14.60 22.53 -2.42
CA TYR A 69 -14.72 22.87 -3.84
C TYR A 69 -15.84 22.06 -4.52
N CYS A 70 -15.90 20.75 -4.33
CA CYS A 70 -16.98 19.91 -4.88
C CYS A 70 -18.35 20.32 -4.34
N GLY A 71 -18.46 20.62 -3.06
CA GLY A 71 -19.71 21.11 -2.45
C GLY A 71 -20.12 22.48 -3.02
N TYR A 72 -19.16 23.37 -3.23
CA TYR A 72 -19.39 24.68 -3.84
C TYR A 72 -19.85 24.53 -5.29
N GLU A 73 -19.18 23.68 -6.08
CA GLU A 73 -19.58 23.37 -7.45
C GLU A 73 -21.00 22.78 -7.48
N TYR A 74 -21.27 21.80 -6.62
CA TYR A 74 -22.59 21.14 -6.52
C TYR A 74 -23.73 22.10 -6.17
N LEU A 75 -23.52 23.03 -5.22
CA LEU A 75 -24.56 23.90 -4.71
C LEU A 75 -24.71 25.23 -5.45
N PHE A 76 -23.63 25.76 -6.04
CA PHE A 76 -23.62 27.13 -6.59
C PHE A 76 -23.29 27.21 -8.08
N LEU A 77 -22.64 26.21 -8.67
CA LEU A 77 -22.31 26.22 -10.10
C LEU A 77 -23.22 25.31 -10.94
N ASN A 78 -23.97 24.40 -10.32
CA ASN A 78 -24.87 23.47 -11.03
C ASN A 78 -26.30 24.03 -11.28
N GLU A 79 -26.66 25.21 -10.78
CA GLU A 79 -28.00 25.79 -10.94
C GLU A 79 -28.16 26.72 -12.18
N ASP A 80 -27.08 27.08 -12.89
CA ASP A 80 -27.12 28.05 -14.01
C ASP A 80 -26.87 27.45 -15.43
N HIS A 81 -26.88 26.12 -15.62
CA HIS A 81 -26.75 25.49 -16.94
C HIS A 81 -28.00 24.67 -17.36
N HIS A 82 -29.17 25.28 -17.23
CA HIS A 82 -30.31 24.95 -18.09
C HIS A 82 -30.62 26.14 -19.01
N GLY A 83 -29.83 26.26 -20.09
CA GLY A 83 -30.04 27.25 -21.15
C GLY A 83 -29.68 26.68 -22.53
N ASP A 84 -30.74 26.37 -23.29
CA ASP A 84 -30.82 26.17 -24.74
C ASP A 84 -30.19 24.92 -25.39
N GLY A 85 -31.07 24.09 -25.96
CA GLY A 85 -30.75 23.23 -27.07
C GLY A 85 -30.97 23.95 -28.41
N HIS A 86 -29.97 23.89 -29.30
CA HIS A 86 -29.99 24.05 -30.77
C HIS A 86 -28.50 23.88 -31.15
N GLY A 87 -28.02 23.12 -32.14
CA GLY A 87 -28.54 22.48 -33.34
C GLY A 87 -27.33 22.30 -34.29
N ASP A 88 -27.34 21.21 -35.04
CA ASP A 88 -26.65 21.02 -36.34
C ASP A 88 -25.12 20.92 -36.45
N GLY A 89 -24.67 20.12 -37.43
CA GLY A 89 -23.39 20.33 -38.12
C GLY A 89 -22.27 19.30 -37.95
N HIS A 90 -22.21 18.35 -38.89
CA HIS A 90 -21.03 17.71 -39.48
C HIS A 90 -19.63 18.30 -39.15
N HIS A 91 -18.64 17.43 -38.90
CA HIS A 91 -17.40 17.25 -39.68
C HIS A 91 -16.47 16.21 -39.01
#